data_AF-A0A4U5JC25-F1
#
_entry.id   AF-A0A4U5JC25-F1
#
_cell.length_a   1.000
_cell.length_b   1.000
_cell.length_c   1.000
_cell.angle_alpha   90.00
_cell.angle_beta   90.00
_cell.angle_gamma   90.00
#
_symmetry.space_group_name_H-M   'P 1'
#
loop_
_entity.id
_entity.type
_entity.pdbx_description
1 polymer ?
#
loop_
_entity_poly.entity_id
_entity_poly.type
_entity_poly.pdbx_seq_one_letter_code
_entity_poly.pdbx_strand_id
1 'polypeptide(L)'
;MVETHWPELQGKELRYLDHAWELTGTVDVRDRGELLAVEARRADDVKREAATLYFAIESPGDSLNPGDLGEHFDRLERTDDAQYLLVKKAHRTYRYELQRLEHA
;
A
#
# COMPACT_ATOMS: atom_id res chain seq x y z
N MET A 1 13.54 4.20 6.58
CA MET A 1 12.58 3.12 6.31
C MET A 1 12.01 2.69 7.64
N VAL A 2 10.69 2.66 7.77
CA VAL A 2 10.00 2.19 8.97
C VAL A 2 9.06 1.08 8.54
N GLU A 3 9.33 -0.14 8.98
CA GLU A 3 8.42 -1.27 8.79
C GLU A 3 7.28 -1.14 9.80
N THR A 4 6.05 -1.27 9.31
CA THR A 4 4.83 -1.27 10.13
C THR A 4 3.93 -2.41 9.66
N HIS A 5 3.16 -2.96 10.60
CA HIS A 5 2.18 -3.99 10.29
C HIS A 5 0.77 -3.40 10.40
N TRP A 6 0.00 -3.48 9.32
CA TRP A 6 -1.38 -3.04 9.23
C TRP A 6 -2.27 -4.28 9.04
N PRO A 7 -2.78 -4.88 10.13
CA PRO A 7 -3.56 -6.12 10.04
C PRO A 7 -4.85 -5.95 9.22
N GLU A 8 -5.37 -4.73 9.10
CA GLU A 8 -6.56 -4.41 8.32
C GLU A 8 -6.36 -4.54 6.79
N LEU A 9 -5.10 -4.49 6.33
CA LEU A 9 -4.73 -4.79 4.95
C LEU A 9 -4.65 -6.29 4.69
N GLN A 10 -4.41 -7.10 5.72
CA GLN A 10 -4.20 -8.53 5.53
C GLN A 10 -5.44 -9.18 4.90
N GLY A 11 -5.23 -9.92 3.82
CA GLY A 11 -6.32 -10.59 3.08
C GLY A 11 -7.12 -9.65 2.17
N LYS A 12 -6.75 -8.36 2.06
CA LYS A 12 -7.33 -7.48 1.05
C LYS A 12 -6.75 -7.83 -0.31
N GLU A 13 -7.62 -8.02 -1.29
CA GLU A 13 -7.21 -8.33 -2.66
C GLU A 13 -7.28 -7.08 -3.54
N LEU A 14 -6.30 -6.94 -4.42
CA LEU A 14 -6.30 -5.95 -5.50
C LEU A 14 -5.83 -6.59 -6.80
N ARG A 15 -6.22 -5.97 -7.91
CA ARG A 15 -5.80 -6.40 -9.25
C ARG A 15 -4.82 -5.39 -9.83
N TYR A 16 -3.66 -5.87 -10.29
CA TYR A 16 -2.63 -5.06 -10.90
C TYR A 16 -1.82 -5.89 -11.90
N LEU A 17 -1.53 -5.32 -13.08
CA LEU A 17 -0.86 -6.00 -14.19
C LEU A 17 -1.49 -7.38 -14.50
N ASP A 18 -2.82 -7.40 -14.67
CA ASP A 18 -3.63 -8.59 -14.92
C ASP A 18 -3.63 -9.69 -13.84
N HIS A 19 -2.90 -9.51 -12.74
CA HIS A 19 -2.82 -10.46 -11.63
C HIS A 19 -3.58 -9.97 -10.39
N ALA A 20 -4.06 -10.93 -9.60
CA ALA A 20 -4.69 -10.70 -8.31
C ALA A 20 -3.64 -10.83 -7.21
N TRP A 21 -3.56 -9.83 -6.35
CA TRP A 21 -2.59 -9.72 -5.27
C TRP A 21 -3.32 -9.58 -3.94
N GLU A 22 -3.09 -10.53 -3.04
CA GLU A 22 -3.53 -10.50 -1.65
C GLU A 22 -2.46 -9.78 -0.81
N LEU A 23 -2.83 -8.68 -0.16
CA LEU A 23 -1.94 -7.95 0.72
C LEU A 23 -1.69 -8.73 2.01
N THR A 24 -0.44 -8.78 2.47
CA THR A 24 -0.08 -9.53 3.69
C THR A 24 -0.21 -8.70 4.97
N GLY A 25 -0.34 -7.38 4.82
CA GLY A 25 -0.40 -6.43 5.92
C GLY A 25 0.96 -5.84 6.34
N THR A 26 2.06 -6.33 5.78
CA THR A 26 3.39 -5.71 6.00
C THR A 26 3.54 -4.48 5.10
N VAL A 27 3.88 -3.34 5.70
CA VAL A 27 4.05 -2.06 5.00
C VAL A 27 5.35 -1.41 5.41
N ASP A 28 6.19 -1.10 4.43
CA ASP A 28 7.40 -0.32 4.57
C ASP A 28 7.15 1.13 4.20
N VAL A 29 7.27 2.01 5.19
CA VAL A 29 7.18 3.45 4.98
C VAL A 29 8.56 3.99 4.57
N ARG A 30 8.65 4.50 3.34
CA ARG A 30 9.86 5.02 2.68
C ARG A 30 9.67 6.49 2.34
N ASP A 31 10.77 7.16 1.97
CA ASP A 31 10.78 8.55 1.51
C ASP A 31 9.96 9.50 2.41
N ARG A 32 10.25 9.47 3.72
CA ARG A 32 9.52 10.25 4.75
C ARG A 32 8.00 10.03 4.78
N GLY A 33 7.50 8.92 4.25
CA GLY A 33 6.07 8.64 4.16
C GLY A 33 5.44 9.07 2.85
N GLU A 34 6.23 9.44 1.84
CA GLU A 34 5.74 9.69 0.49
C GLU A 34 5.53 8.38 -0.30
N LEU A 35 6.23 7.31 0.10
CA LEU A 35 6.20 6.00 -0.56
C LEU A 35 5.91 4.89 0.45
N LEU A 36 4.94 4.04 0.14
CA LEU A 36 4.57 2.86 0.91
C LEU A 36 4.87 1.61 0.08
N ALA A 37 5.76 0.75 0.58
CA ALA A 37 6.02 -0.56 0.00
C ALA A 37 5.19 -1.60 0.76
N VAL A 38 4.13 -2.10 0.14
CA VAL A 38 3.21 -3.06 0.76
C VAL A 38 3.53 -4.45 0.23
N GLU A 39 3.78 -5.39 1.13
CA GLU A 39 3.98 -6.78 0.75
C GLU A 39 2.65 -7.42 0.35
N ALA A 40 2.69 -8.17 -0.75
CA ALA A 40 1.57 -8.88 -1.31
C ALA A 40 1.98 -10.25 -1.81
N ARG A 41 1.00 -11.14 -1.95
CA ARG A 41 1.15 -12.47 -2.53
C ARG A 41 0.18 -12.63 -3.67
N ARG A 42 0.63 -13.28 -4.73
CA ARG A 42 -0.24 -13.57 -5.87
C ARG A 42 -1.34 -14.56 -5.45
N ALA A 43 -2.58 -14.14 -5.59
CA ALA A 43 -3.76 -14.91 -5.20
C ALA A 43 -4.26 -15.82 -6.33
N ASP A 44 -4.03 -15.42 -7.60
CA ASP A 44 -4.46 -16.17 -8.78
C ASP A 44 -3.51 -17.31 -9.19
N ASP A 45 -2.38 -17.47 -8.51
CA ASP A 45 -1.35 -18.45 -8.85
C ASP A 45 -1.10 -19.45 -7.70
N VAL A 46 -0.93 -20.73 -8.04
CA VAL A 46 -0.67 -21.80 -7.08
C VAL A 46 0.68 -21.63 -6.38
N LYS A 47 1.65 -20.98 -7.03
CA LYS A 47 2.97 -20.71 -6.45
C LYS A 47 2.95 -19.61 -5.39
N ARG A 48 1.89 -18.80 -5.32
CA ARG A 48 1.73 -17.66 -4.40
C ARG A 48 2.98 -16.79 -4.32
N GLU A 49 3.48 -16.37 -5.49
CA GLU A 49 4.66 -15.52 -5.61
C GLU A 49 4.50 -14.27 -4.75
N ALA A 50 5.54 -13.94 -3.98
CA ALA A 50 5.58 -12.73 -3.18
C ALA A 50 6.04 -11.55 -4.06
N ALA A 51 5.43 -10.39 -3.83
CA ALA A 51 5.80 -9.14 -4.47
C ALA A 51 5.61 -7.98 -3.51
N THR A 52 6.29 -6.89 -3.80
CA THR A 52 6.12 -5.61 -3.12
C THR A 52 5.43 -4.64 -4.07
N LEU A 53 4.27 -4.16 -3.66
CA LEU A 53 3.50 -3.12 -4.33
C LEU A 53 3.89 -1.76 -3.76
N TYR A 54 4.27 -0.83 -4.62
CA TYR A 54 4.71 0.50 -4.21
C TYR A 54 3.62 1.53 -4.49
N PHE A 55 3.16 2.16 -3.42
CA PHE A 55 2.13 3.20 -3.46
C PHE A 55 2.77 4.56 -3.14
N ALA A 56 2.68 5.51 -4.07
CA ALA A 56 3.22 6.85 -3.89
C ALA A 56 2.10 7.85 -3.64
N ILE A 57 2.33 8.84 -2.78
CA ILE A 57 1.31 9.85 -2.47
C ILE A 57 1.04 10.77 -3.68
N GLU A 58 -0.24 10.96 -4.04
CA GLU A 58 -0.60 11.86 -5.15
C GLU A 58 -0.37 13.34 -4.81
N SER A 59 -0.61 13.73 -3.56
CA SER A 59 -0.44 15.11 -3.09
C SER A 59 0.30 15.13 -1.75
N PRO A 60 1.63 15.23 -1.77
CA PRO A 60 2.41 15.41 -0.55
C PRO A 60 2.09 16.80 0.02
N GLY A 61 1.39 16.84 1.16
CA GLY A 61 1.31 18.05 1.98
C GLY A 61 2.63 18.34 2.69
N ASP A 62 2.73 19.47 3.40
CA ASP A 62 3.87 19.81 4.26
C ASP A 62 4.14 18.68 5.28
N SER A 63 5.14 17.85 4.98
CA SER A 63 5.73 16.80 5.80
C SER A 63 4.78 15.67 6.27
N LEU A 64 4.79 14.56 5.53
CA LEU A 64 4.52 13.27 6.14
C LEU A 64 5.72 12.89 7.01
N ASN A 65 5.45 12.32 8.18
CA ASN A 65 6.49 11.77 9.05
C ASN A 65 6.31 10.26 9.07
N PRO A 66 7.36 9.48 8.76
CA PRO A 66 7.22 8.04 8.56
C PRO A 66 6.87 7.28 9.85
N GLY A 67 7.30 7.77 11.01
CA GLY A 67 6.95 7.20 12.32
C GLY A 67 5.53 7.50 12.77
N ASP A 68 4.80 8.38 12.07
CA ASP A 68 3.45 8.82 12.40
C ASP A 68 2.39 8.24 11.43
N LEU A 69 2.81 7.30 10.57
CA LEU A 69 1.94 6.57 9.63
C LEU A 69 1.49 5.19 10.17
N GLY A 70 1.85 4.84 11.42
CA GLY A 70 1.44 3.57 12.05
C GLY A 70 -0.09 3.37 12.08
N GLU A 71 -0.56 2.12 12.08
CA GLU A 71 -1.98 1.67 12.13
C GLU A 71 -3.05 2.71 11.67
N HIS A 72 -2.94 3.19 10.43
CA HIS A 72 -3.80 4.24 9.88
C HIS A 72 -4.45 3.87 8.55
N PHE A 73 -4.46 2.59 8.20
CA PHE A 73 -5.17 2.14 7.01
C PHE A 73 -6.66 2.50 7.12
N ASP A 74 -7.18 3.16 6.09
CA ASP A 74 -8.61 3.47 6.02
C ASP A 74 -9.31 2.51 5.06
N ARG A 75 -8.87 2.48 3.79
CA ARG A 75 -9.43 1.58 2.77
C ARG A 75 -8.53 1.49 1.54
N LEU A 76 -8.76 0.44 0.75
CA LEU A 76 -8.34 0.39 -0.65
C LEU A 76 -9.46 0.97 -1.52
N GLU A 77 -9.11 1.89 -2.39
CA GLU A 77 -10.00 2.47 -3.37
C GLU A 77 -9.54 2.03 -4.76
N ARG A 78 -10.48 1.56 -5.56
CA ARG A 78 -10.25 1.19 -6.95
C ARG A 78 -11.03 2.14 -7.85
N THR A 79 -10.34 2.65 -8.86
CA THR A 79 -10.93 3.38 -9.98
C THR A 79 -10.79 2.55 -11.26
N ASP A 80 -11.33 3.04 -12.38
CA ASP A 80 -11.20 2.38 -13.67
C ASP A 80 -9.75 2.26 -14.15
N ASP A 81 -8.91 3.26 -13.86
CA ASP A 81 -7.53 3.33 -14.35
C ASP A 81 -6.46 2.99 -13.29
N ALA A 82 -6.76 3.15 -12.00
CA ALA A 82 -5.76 3.05 -10.94
C ALA A 82 -6.30 2.48 -9.60
N GLN A 83 -5.37 1.99 -8.79
CA GLN A 83 -5.59 1.50 -7.43
C GLN A 83 -4.98 2.49 -6.43
N TYR A 84 -5.69 2.77 -5.35
CA TYR A 84 -5.26 3.69 -4.33
C TYR A 84 -5.38 3.07 -2.94
N LEU A 85 -4.38 3.35 -2.12
CA LEU A 85 -4.37 3.02 -0.71
C LEU A 85 -4.59 4.31 0.09
N LEU A 86 -5.70 4.37 0.83
CA LEU A 86 -6.06 5.53 1.63
C LEU A 86 -5.60 5.30 3.06
N VAL A 87 -4.88 6.29 3.58
CA VAL A 87 -4.37 6.31 4.95
C VAL A 87 -4.97 7.51 5.65
N LYS A 88 -5.70 7.28 6.75
CA LYS A 88 -6.35 8.35 7.51
C LYS A 88 -5.52 8.70 8.74
N LYS A 89 -5.10 9.96 8.80
CA LYS A 89 -4.36 10.53 9.94
C LYS A 89 -5.14 11.70 10.52
N ALA A 90 -5.58 11.57 11.76
CA ALA A 90 -6.32 12.60 12.50
C ALA A 90 -7.47 13.22 11.66
N HIS A 91 -7.23 14.39 11.06
CA HIS A 91 -8.20 15.16 10.26
C HIS A 91 -7.96 15.12 8.74
N ARG A 92 -7.00 14.34 8.25
CA ARG A 92 -6.68 14.25 6.82
C ARG A 92 -6.62 12.80 6.34
N THR A 93 -7.06 12.59 5.11
CA THR A 93 -6.88 11.33 4.39
C THR A 93 -5.84 11.55 3.31
N TYR A 94 -4.81 10.71 3.32
CA TYR A 94 -3.78 10.69 2.29
C TYR A 94 -4.10 9.58 1.31
N ARG A 95 -3.97 9.90 0.02
CA ARG A 95 -4.25 8.98 -1.08
C ARG A 95 -2.94 8.60 -1.74
N TYR A 96 -2.61 7.31 -1.68
CA TYR A 96 -1.41 6.76 -2.30
C TYR A 96 -1.80 5.94 -3.51
N GLU A 97 -1.34 6.33 -4.69
CA GLU A 97 -1.58 5.63 -5.94
C GLU A 97 -0.57 4.49 -6.12
N LEU A 98 -1.05 3.34 -6.59
CA LEU A 98 -0.19 2.22 -6.95
C LEU A 98 0.61 2.53 -8.22
N GLN A 99 1.91 2.75 -8.06
CA GLN A 99 2.81 3.16 -9.14
C GLN A 99 3.56 2.01 -9.79
N ARG A 100 3.97 1.02 -8.98
CA ARG A 100 4.80 -0.10 -9.47
C ARG A 100 4.68 -1.34 -8.59
N LEU A 101 5.05 -2.48 -9.16
CA LEU A 101 5.21 -3.76 -8.49
C LEU A 101 6.65 -4.26 -8.71
N GLU A 102 7.23 -4.83 -7.67
CA GLU A 102 8.53 -5.51 -7.72
C GLU A 102 8.37 -6.92 -7.17
N HIS A 103 8.94 -7.90 -7.86
CA HIS A 103 8.95 -9.28 -7.37
C HIS A 103 10.06 -9.44 -6.32
N ALA A 104 9.74 -10.15 -5.24
CA ALA A 104 10.69 -10.46 -4.16
C ALA A 104 11.67 -11.58 -4.54
#